data_AF-A0AAW2IJH5-F1
#
_entry.id   AF-A0AAW2IJH5-F1
#
_cell.length_a   1.000
_cell.length_b   1.000
_cell.length_c   1.000
_cell.angle_alpha   90.00
_cell.angle_beta   90.00
_cell.angle_gamma   90.00
#
_symmetry.space_group_name_H-M   'P 1'
#
loop_
_entity.id
_entity.type
_entity.pdbx_description
1 polymer ?
#
loop_
_entity_poly.entity_id
_entity_poly.type
_entity_poly.pdbx_seq_one_letter_code
_entity_poly.pdbx_strand_id
1 'polypeptide(L)'
;MDGNQQVLPLAFAVVDEETYPSWKWFLQQLSRHVIRGRRGMCLISDRHGGLIKAVREGPDFVSPHGVHRISVGKAGSEYQLRKFNRIMDEIKKQDVKAFAYLDQINKEKWTASHDGGWRCGILTTNMSECINGVLKGARRLPVSALVEITLERTVHYFHVGD
;
A
#
# COMPACT_ATOMS: atom_id res chain seq x y z
N MET A 1 -5.34 -9.55 3.04
CA MET A 1 -5.30 -10.46 4.19
C MET A 1 -6.33 -11.53 3.98
N ASP A 2 -6.04 -12.74 4.43
CA ASP A 2 -7.08 -13.74 4.57
C ASP A 2 -7.93 -13.46 5.83
N GLY A 3 -8.92 -14.32 6.11
CA GLY A 3 -9.74 -14.22 7.32
C GLY A 3 -8.96 -14.41 8.63
N ASN A 4 -7.69 -14.83 8.55
CA ASN A 4 -6.83 -15.14 9.69
C ASN A 4 -5.78 -14.05 9.95
N GLN A 5 -5.93 -12.86 9.34
CA GLN A 5 -4.97 -11.75 9.44
C GLN A 5 -3.57 -12.08 8.90
N GLN A 6 -3.45 -13.13 8.08
CA GLN A 6 -2.21 -13.45 7.40
C GLN A 6 -2.08 -12.59 6.14
N VAL A 7 -0.85 -12.15 5.89
CA VAL A 7 -0.51 -11.35 4.71
C VAL A 7 0.17 -12.24 3.70
N LEU A 8 -0.53 -12.55 2.61
CA LEU A 8 -0.02 -13.35 1.50
C LEU A 8 0.31 -12.45 0.31
N PRO A 9 1.49 -12.55 -0.31
CA PRO A 9 1.78 -11.90 -1.58
C PRO A 9 0.92 -12.54 -2.68
N LEU A 10 0.06 -11.72 -3.30
CA LEU A 10 -0.86 -12.16 -4.37
C LEU A 10 -0.26 -12.01 -5.77
N ALA A 11 0.65 -11.05 -5.94
CA ALA A 11 1.27 -10.74 -7.22
C ALA A 11 2.56 -9.95 -6.98
N PHE A 12 3.47 -10.06 -7.94
CA PHE A 12 4.67 -9.22 -8.06
C PHE A 12 4.79 -8.74 -9.50
N ALA A 13 5.52 -7.65 -9.70
CA ALA A 13 5.82 -7.13 -11.02
C ALA A 13 7.31 -6.78 -11.10
N VAL A 14 7.92 -7.12 -12.23
CA VAL A 14 9.26 -6.67 -12.61
C VAL A 14 9.06 -5.65 -13.70
N VAL A 15 9.44 -4.42 -13.43
CA VAL A 15 9.30 -3.27 -14.34
C VAL A 15 10.60 -2.49 -14.34
N ASP A 16 10.88 -1.80 -15.45
CA ASP A 16 12.10 -1.00 -15.59
C ASP A 16 12.14 0.14 -14.56
N GLU A 17 10.99 0.79 -14.33
CA GLU A 17 10.85 1.90 -13.39
C GLU A 17 9.45 1.98 -12.77
N GLU A 18 9.37 2.55 -11.57
CA GLU A 18 8.11 2.86 -10.86
C GLU A 18 7.43 4.10 -11.44
N THR A 19 6.95 4.00 -12.68
CA THR A 19 6.30 5.11 -13.39
C THR A 19 4.78 4.96 -13.44
N TYR A 20 4.08 6.03 -13.82
CA TYR A 20 2.63 5.97 -14.07
C TYR A 20 2.24 4.85 -15.05
N PRO A 21 2.90 4.67 -16.21
CA PRO A 21 2.60 3.57 -17.13
C PRO A 21 2.76 2.18 -16.49
N SER A 22 3.87 1.96 -15.77
CA SER A 22 4.13 0.69 -15.06
C SER A 22 3.03 0.38 -14.04
N TRP A 23 2.65 1.36 -13.22
CA TRP A 23 1.57 1.21 -12.25
C TRP A 23 0.22 0.96 -12.92
N LYS A 24 -0.10 1.71 -13.98
CA LYS A 24 -1.36 1.52 -14.72
C LYS A 24 -1.47 0.11 -15.29
N TRP A 25 -0.42 -0.38 -15.93
CA TRP A 25 -0.37 -1.75 -16.44
C TRP A 25 -0.53 -2.79 -15.31
N PHE A 26 0.18 -2.61 -14.20
CA PHE A 26 0.10 -3.55 -13.09
C PHE A 26 -1.28 -3.61 -12.46
N LEU A 27 -1.90 -2.44 -12.20
CA LEU A 27 -3.27 -2.38 -11.67
C LEU A 27 -4.28 -3.01 -12.64
N GLN A 28 -4.08 -2.89 -13.96
CA GLN A 28 -4.91 -3.59 -14.96
C GLN A 28 -4.77 -5.12 -14.87
N GLN A 29 -3.56 -5.65 -14.65
CA GLN A 29 -3.38 -7.08 -14.44
C GLN A 29 -4.05 -7.56 -13.15
N LEU A 30 -3.94 -6.79 -12.06
CA LEU A 30 -4.64 -7.08 -10.82
C LEU A 30 -6.15 -7.07 -11.01
N SER A 31 -6.68 -6.09 -11.73
CA SER A 31 -8.10 -5.99 -12.08
C SER A 31 -8.59 -7.27 -12.78
N ARG A 32 -7.85 -7.67 -13.83
CA ARG A 32 -8.21 -8.78 -14.71
C ARG A 32 -8.10 -10.15 -14.05
N HIS A 33 -7.06 -10.38 -13.26
CA HIS A 33 -6.72 -11.72 -12.76
C HIS A 33 -7.05 -11.92 -11.29
N VAL A 34 -6.84 -10.89 -10.48
CA VAL A 34 -7.08 -10.96 -9.05
C VAL A 34 -8.49 -10.48 -8.80
N ILE A 35 -8.76 -9.19 -8.91
CA ILE A 35 -10.02 -8.56 -8.45
C ILE A 35 -11.24 -9.12 -9.18
N ARG A 36 -11.19 -9.27 -10.50
CA ARG A 36 -12.25 -9.90 -11.31
C ARG A 36 -13.64 -9.31 -11.03
N GLY A 37 -13.72 -7.98 -10.91
CA GLY A 37 -14.96 -7.24 -10.64
C GLY A 37 -15.47 -7.29 -9.20
N ARG A 38 -14.73 -7.92 -8.27
CA ARG A 38 -15.05 -7.88 -6.83
C ARG A 38 -15.01 -6.45 -6.30
N ARG A 39 -16.01 -6.11 -5.49
CA ARG A 39 -16.16 -4.79 -4.85
C ARG A 39 -15.69 -4.82 -3.39
N GLY A 40 -15.53 -3.65 -2.80
CA GLY A 40 -15.12 -3.48 -1.41
C GLY A 40 -13.62 -3.66 -1.20
N MET A 41 -12.82 -3.59 -2.27
CA MET A 41 -11.37 -3.69 -2.17
C MET A 41 -10.79 -2.39 -1.59
N CYS A 42 -9.90 -2.52 -0.61
CA CYS A 42 -9.12 -1.41 -0.07
C CYS A 42 -7.67 -1.54 -0.53
N LEU A 43 -7.19 -0.57 -1.30
CA LEU A 43 -5.77 -0.44 -1.62
C LEU A 43 -5.12 0.53 -0.63
N ILE A 44 -4.05 0.07 0.02
CA ILE A 44 -3.20 0.89 0.87
C ILE A 44 -1.85 1.01 0.16
N SER A 45 -1.39 2.24 -0.09
CA SER A 45 -0.11 2.48 -0.73
C SER A 45 0.63 3.67 -0.10
N ASP A 46 1.89 3.86 -0.47
CA ASP A 46 2.58 5.12 -0.28
C ASP A 46 1.98 6.23 -1.17
N ARG A 47 2.62 7.42 -1.13
CA ARG A 47 2.18 8.61 -1.87
C ARG A 47 2.88 8.77 -3.23
N HIS A 48 3.31 7.70 -3.89
CA HIS A 48 3.97 7.81 -5.18
C HIS A 48 3.02 8.40 -6.25
N GLY A 49 3.45 9.49 -6.90
CA GLY A 49 2.60 10.28 -7.79
C GLY A 49 2.07 9.49 -9.00
N GLY A 50 2.91 8.61 -9.57
CA GLY A 50 2.51 7.74 -10.67
C GLY A 50 1.43 6.73 -10.29
N LEU A 51 1.51 6.18 -9.07
CA LEU A 51 0.52 5.22 -8.55
C LEU A 51 -0.82 5.91 -8.26
N ILE A 52 -0.80 7.06 -7.58
CA ILE A 52 -2.02 7.83 -7.29
C ILE A 52 -2.76 8.15 -8.58
N LYS A 53 -2.04 8.55 -9.63
CA LYS A 53 -2.64 8.82 -10.94
C LYS A 53 -3.26 7.55 -11.53
N ALA A 54 -2.54 6.43 -11.51
CA ALA A 54 -3.03 5.16 -12.05
C ALA A 54 -4.29 4.66 -11.32
N VAL A 55 -4.34 4.77 -9.99
CA VAL A 55 -5.52 4.40 -9.18
C VAL A 55 -6.74 5.24 -9.53
N ARG A 56 -6.58 6.55 -9.72
CA ARG A 56 -7.69 7.45 -10.06
C ARG A 56 -8.33 7.17 -11.42
N GLU A 57 -7.56 6.64 -12.37
CA GLU A 57 -8.06 6.28 -13.71
C GLU A 57 -8.66 4.87 -13.75
N GLY A 58 -8.39 4.04 -12.75
CA GLY A 58 -8.90 2.69 -12.64
C GLY A 58 -10.22 2.61 -11.85
N PRO A 59 -11.06 1.59 -12.09
CA PRO A 59 -12.35 1.48 -11.41
C PRO A 59 -12.25 0.84 -10.02
N ASP A 60 -11.28 -0.05 -9.77
CA ASP A 60 -11.37 -1.01 -8.66
C ASP A 60 -11.14 -0.41 -7.26
N PHE A 61 -10.41 0.69 -7.18
CA PHE A 61 -9.99 1.30 -5.91
C PHE A 61 -10.58 2.70 -5.70
N VAL A 62 -11.64 3.02 -6.44
CA VAL A 62 -12.40 4.26 -6.33
C VAL A 62 -13.87 3.95 -6.06
N SER A 63 -14.55 4.87 -5.39
CA SER A 63 -15.98 4.73 -5.10
C SER A 63 -16.79 4.61 -6.40
N PRO A 64 -17.79 3.71 -6.50
CA PRO A 64 -18.33 2.86 -5.42
C PRO A 64 -17.69 1.46 -5.32
N HIS A 65 -16.68 1.14 -6.14
CA HIS A 65 -16.15 -0.22 -6.26
C HIS A 65 -15.11 -0.56 -5.20
N GLY A 66 -14.36 0.43 -4.73
CA GLY A 66 -13.37 0.26 -3.68
C GLY A 66 -12.90 1.58 -3.11
N VAL A 67 -11.84 1.51 -2.31
CA VAL A 67 -11.24 2.67 -1.66
C VAL A 67 -9.73 2.63 -1.78
N HIS A 68 -9.14 3.80 -1.98
CA HIS A 68 -7.69 4.00 -1.94
C HIS A 68 -7.32 4.83 -0.72
N ARG A 69 -6.41 4.28 0.08
CA ARG A 69 -5.88 4.90 1.30
C ARG A 69 -4.36 5.05 1.18
N ILE A 70 -3.84 6.14 1.71
CA ILE A 70 -2.42 6.47 1.66
C ILE A 70 -1.82 6.25 3.05
N SER A 71 -0.74 5.50 3.14
CA SER A 71 0.02 5.39 4.40
C SER A 71 0.84 6.66 4.61
N VAL A 72 0.68 7.28 5.79
CA VAL A 72 1.38 8.52 6.15
C VAL A 72 1.88 8.42 7.59
N GLY A 73 3.07 7.85 7.75
CA GLY A 73 3.87 7.88 8.98
C GLY A 73 3.10 7.58 10.27
N LYS A 74 3.60 8.15 11.37
CA LYS A 74 3.06 7.88 12.71
C LYS A 74 1.65 8.47 12.89
N ALA A 75 1.42 9.70 12.46
CA ALA A 75 0.12 10.36 12.58
C ALA A 75 -1.00 9.58 11.87
N GLY A 76 -0.75 9.11 10.64
CA GLY A 76 -1.73 8.34 9.87
C GLY A 76 -2.03 6.94 10.44
N SER A 77 -1.16 6.45 11.32
CA SER A 77 -1.25 5.14 11.97
C SER A 77 -1.99 5.17 13.32
N GLU A 78 -2.38 6.36 13.83
CA GLU A 78 -3.08 6.45 15.11
C GLU A 78 -4.59 6.20 14.97
N TYR A 79 -5.11 5.23 15.73
CA TYR A 79 -6.55 4.94 15.84
C TYR A 79 -7.29 5.90 16.77
N GLN A 80 -6.61 6.44 17.78
CA GLN A 80 -7.25 7.31 18.77
C GLN A 80 -7.16 8.76 18.32
N LEU A 81 -8.31 9.44 18.18
CA LEU A 81 -8.37 10.86 17.84
C LEU A 81 -7.50 11.73 18.75
N ARG A 82 -7.47 11.43 20.06
CA ARG A 82 -6.62 12.15 21.02
C ARG A 82 -5.13 12.03 20.71
N LYS A 83 -4.66 10.84 20.34
CA LYS A 83 -3.25 10.62 19.99
C LYS A 83 -2.91 11.25 18.64
N PHE A 84 -3.80 11.08 17.65
CA PHE A 84 -3.69 11.74 16.36
C PHE A 84 -3.54 13.26 16.49
N ASN A 85 -4.45 13.92 17.22
CA ASN A 85 -4.41 15.36 17.44
C ASN A 85 -3.11 15.80 18.12
N ARG A 86 -2.64 15.05 19.12
CA ARG A 86 -1.36 15.34 19.79
C ARG A 86 -0.18 15.36 18.80
N ILE A 87 -0.11 14.38 17.91
CA ILE A 87 0.96 14.31 16.90
C ILE A 87 0.82 15.45 15.89
N MET A 88 -0.41 15.78 15.46
CA MET A 88 -0.64 16.91 14.56
C MET A 88 -0.21 18.25 15.17
N ASP A 89 -0.46 18.45 16.47
CA ASP A 89 0.01 19.63 17.20
C ASP A 89 1.54 19.66 17.33
N GLU A 90 2.19 18.51 17.58
CA GLU A 90 3.65 18.39 17.57
C GLU A 90 4.24 18.74 16.20
N ILE A 91 3.65 18.24 15.10
CA ILE A 91 4.05 18.58 13.73
C ILE A 91 3.90 20.09 13.50
N LYS A 92 2.77 20.68 13.90
CA LYS A 92 2.52 22.12 13.73
C LYS A 92 3.55 22.99 14.46
N LYS A 93 3.99 22.56 15.64
CA LYS A 93 5.03 23.26 16.42
C LYS A 93 6.40 23.21 15.74
N GLN A 94 6.71 22.11 15.06
CA GLN A 94 8.01 21.92 14.40
C GLN A 94 8.03 22.51 12.98
N ASP A 95 6.97 22.30 12.21
CA ASP A 95 6.83 22.76 10.84
C ASP A 95 5.35 23.02 10.49
N VAL A 96 5.01 24.31 10.46
CA VAL A 96 3.66 24.78 10.10
C VAL A 96 3.31 24.43 8.65
N LYS A 97 4.28 24.40 7.73
CA LYS A 97 4.05 24.05 6.33
C LYS A 97 3.72 22.57 6.19
N ALA A 98 4.43 21.70 6.91
CA ALA A 98 4.13 20.27 6.95
C ALA A 98 2.73 20.01 7.52
N PHE A 99 2.36 20.69 8.61
CA PHE A 99 1.00 20.63 9.15
C PHE A 99 -0.05 21.06 8.12
N ALA A 100 0.12 22.24 7.51
CA ALA A 100 -0.82 22.77 6.52
C ALA A 100 -0.98 21.84 5.32
N TYR A 101 0.12 21.23 4.88
CA TYR A 101 0.10 20.23 3.82
C TYR A 101 -0.69 18.97 4.20
N LEU A 102 -0.52 18.45 5.41
CA LEU A 102 -1.27 17.29 5.89
C LEU A 102 -2.76 17.60 6.09
N ASP A 103 -3.07 18.79 6.57
CA ASP A 103 -4.44 19.22 6.86
C ASP A 103 -5.29 19.42 5.60
N GLN A 104 -4.66 19.76 4.47
CA GLN A 104 -5.32 19.86 3.16
C GLN A 104 -5.76 18.50 2.58
N ILE A 105 -5.19 17.39 3.06
CA ILE A 105 -5.54 16.06 2.58
C ILE A 105 -6.72 15.56 3.40
N ASN A 106 -7.77 15.06 2.73
CA ASN A 106 -8.90 14.44 3.41
C ASN A 106 -8.41 13.36 4.40
N LYS A 107 -8.64 13.58 5.70
CA LYS A 107 -8.14 12.76 6.81
C LYS A 107 -8.58 11.31 6.71
N GLU A 108 -9.76 11.03 6.16
CA GLU A 108 -10.22 9.65 5.94
C GLU A 108 -9.29 8.89 5.00
N LYS A 109 -8.64 9.57 4.04
CA LYS A 109 -7.76 8.90 3.07
C LYS A 109 -6.44 8.46 3.69
N TRP A 110 -5.95 9.15 4.71
CA TRP A 110 -4.59 8.95 5.20
C TRP A 110 -4.46 8.60 6.69
N THR A 111 -5.53 8.75 7.48
CA THR A 111 -5.55 8.46 8.92
C THR A 111 -6.43 7.27 9.27
N ALA A 112 -5.98 6.43 10.19
CA ALA A 112 -6.77 5.32 10.74
C ALA A 112 -7.93 5.81 11.63
N SER A 113 -7.70 6.87 12.40
CA SER A 113 -8.73 7.44 13.29
C SER A 113 -9.97 8.00 12.57
N HIS A 114 -9.90 8.25 11.26
CA HIS A 114 -11.01 8.78 10.47
C HIS A 114 -11.41 7.86 9.31
N ASP A 115 -10.84 6.66 9.16
CA ASP A 115 -11.07 5.83 7.97
C ASP A 115 -12.35 5.00 8.01
N GLY A 116 -13.09 4.97 9.13
CA GLY A 116 -14.29 4.15 9.30
C GLY A 116 -14.04 2.63 9.32
N GLY A 117 -12.81 2.19 9.60
CA GLY A 117 -12.43 0.76 9.67
C GLY A 117 -12.00 0.14 8.34
N TRP A 118 -11.99 0.89 7.24
CA TRP A 118 -11.69 0.40 5.89
C TRP A 118 -10.28 -0.16 5.71
N ARG A 119 -9.32 0.23 6.55
CA ARG A 119 -7.94 -0.28 6.49
C ARG A 119 -7.77 -1.67 7.09
N CYS A 120 -8.79 -2.23 7.75
CA CYS A 120 -8.76 -3.57 8.35
C CYS A 120 -7.51 -3.84 9.21
N GLY A 121 -7.04 -2.87 9.99
CA GLY A 121 -5.86 -3.03 10.83
C GLY A 121 -4.51 -2.71 10.16
N ILE A 122 -4.46 -2.57 8.83
CA ILE A 122 -3.21 -2.33 8.09
C ILE A 122 -2.96 -0.82 7.97
N LEU A 123 -1.79 -0.38 8.44
CA LEU A 123 -1.47 1.05 8.54
C LEU A 123 -0.26 1.46 7.71
N THR A 124 0.57 0.49 7.35
CA THR A 124 1.88 0.71 6.76
C THR A 124 2.09 -0.16 5.53
N THR A 125 2.95 0.33 4.63
CA THR A 125 3.52 -0.43 3.51
C THR A 125 4.71 -1.30 3.93
N ASN A 126 4.93 -1.47 5.24
CA ASN A 126 6.08 -2.21 5.79
C ASN A 126 6.21 -3.61 5.21
N MET A 127 5.09 -4.29 4.90
CA MET A 127 5.14 -5.63 4.32
C MET A 127 5.69 -5.61 2.90
N SER A 128 5.19 -4.70 2.05
CA SER A 128 5.73 -4.53 0.69
C SER A 128 7.18 -4.07 0.74
N GLU A 129 7.56 -3.21 1.69
CA GLU A 129 8.94 -2.76 1.87
C GLU A 129 9.87 -3.89 2.35
N CYS A 130 9.40 -4.75 3.25
CA CYS A 130 10.13 -5.92 3.72
C CYS A 130 10.42 -6.88 2.55
N ILE A 131 9.40 -7.20 1.75
CA ILE A 131 9.56 -8.05 0.55
C ILE A 131 10.49 -7.37 -0.46
N ASN A 132 10.35 -6.07 -0.68
CA ASN A 132 11.27 -5.30 -1.53
C ASN A 132 12.72 -5.35 -1.03
N GLY A 133 12.91 -5.41 0.29
CA GLY A 133 14.20 -5.58 0.96
C GLY A 133 14.79 -6.97 0.75
N VAL A 134 13.98 -8.02 0.90
CA VAL A 134 14.34 -9.41 0.58
C VAL A 134 14.84 -9.49 -0.87
N LEU A 135 14.14 -8.85 -1.80
CA LEU A 135 14.49 -8.85 -3.22
C LEU A 135 15.65 -7.93 -3.59
N LYS A 136 16.10 -7.04 -2.69
CA LYS A 136 17.13 -6.02 -2.98
C LYS A 136 18.45 -6.62 -3.46
N GLY A 137 18.86 -7.77 -2.91
CA GLY A 137 20.05 -8.50 -3.34
C GLY A 137 19.90 -9.18 -4.71
N ALA A 138 18.68 -9.52 -5.11
CA ALA A 138 18.39 -10.18 -6.38
C ALA A 138 18.23 -9.21 -7.56
N ARG A 139 18.10 -7.90 -7.32
CA ARG A 139 17.89 -6.88 -8.37
C ARG A 139 19.00 -6.79 -9.42
N ARG A 140 20.20 -7.32 -9.13
CA ARG A 140 21.35 -7.34 -10.07
C ARG A 140 21.49 -8.66 -10.82
N LEU A 141 20.58 -9.61 -10.58
CA LEU A 141 20.60 -10.91 -11.25
C LEU A 141 19.76 -10.86 -12.53
N PRO A 142 19.98 -11.81 -13.46
CA PRO A 142 19.09 -11.98 -14.62
C PRO A 142 17.63 -12.14 -14.18
N VAL A 143 16.70 -11.68 -15.02
CA VAL A 143 15.25 -11.70 -14.71
C VAL A 143 14.76 -13.10 -14.34
N SER A 144 15.29 -14.15 -14.98
CA SER A 144 14.97 -15.55 -14.65
C SER A 144 15.32 -15.89 -13.20
N ALA A 145 16.53 -15.54 -12.75
CA ALA A 145 16.97 -15.77 -11.38
C ALA A 145 16.18 -14.92 -10.37
N LEU A 146 15.78 -13.69 -10.74
CA LEU A 146 14.95 -12.86 -9.89
C LEU A 146 13.55 -13.47 -9.71
N VAL A 147 12.95 -14.01 -10.77
CA VAL A 147 11.65 -14.71 -10.71
C VAL A 147 11.76 -15.97 -9.86
N GLU A 148 12.81 -16.76 -10.06
CA GLU A 148 13.08 -17.98 -9.30
C GLU A 148 13.25 -17.68 -7.80
N ILE A 149 14.11 -16.72 -7.44
CA ILE A 149 14.30 -16.30 -6.04
C ILE A 149 13.00 -15.75 -5.44
N THR A 150 12.21 -15.00 -6.21
CA THR A 150 10.92 -14.47 -5.75
C THR A 150 9.96 -15.63 -5.43
N LEU A 151 9.89 -16.63 -6.30
CA LEU A 151 9.05 -17.81 -6.12
C LEU A 151 9.53 -18.65 -4.94
N GLU A 152 10.80 -19.03 -4.91
CA GLU A 152 11.41 -19.84 -3.86
C GLU A 152 11.23 -19.21 -2.48
N ARG A 153 11.53 -17.91 -2.35
CA ARG A 153 11.37 -17.22 -1.07
C ARG A 153 9.91 -17.10 -0.68
N THR A 154 9.02 -16.80 -1.62
CA THR A 154 7.57 -16.78 -1.33
C THR A 154 7.12 -18.15 -0.84
N VAL A 155 7.48 -19.23 -1.54
CA VAL A 155 7.15 -20.59 -1.11
C VAL A 155 7.73 -20.88 0.27
N HIS A 156 9.02 -20.62 0.52
CA HIS A 156 9.65 -20.84 1.82
C HIS A 156 8.99 -20.06 2.96
N TYR A 157 8.66 -18.78 2.76
CA TYR A 157 8.01 -17.95 3.79
C TYR A 157 6.59 -18.44 4.15
N PHE A 158 5.92 -19.18 3.26
CA PHE A 158 4.53 -19.62 3.46
C PHE A 158 4.34 -21.16 3.52
N HIS A 159 5.39 -21.97 3.33
CA HIS A 159 5.36 -23.44 3.45
C HIS A 159 6.09 -23.99 4.70
N VAL A 160 6.67 -23.14 5.56
CA VAL A 160 7.22 -23.60 6.86
C VAL A 160 6.20 -23.27 7.96
N GLY A 161 5.24 -24.17 8.13
CA GLY A 161 4.18 -24.04 9.11
C GLY A 161 3.20 -25.21 9.08
N ASP A 162 3.73 -26.44 9.11
CA ASP A 162 3.04 -27.65 9.56
C ASP A 162 3.88 -28.31 10.67
#